data_AF-A0A3D4QVS3-F1
#
_entry.id   AF-A0A3D4QVS3-F1
#
_cell.length_a   1.000
_cell.length_b   1.000
_cell.length_c   1.000
_cell.angle_alpha   90.00
_cell.angle_beta   90.00
_cell.angle_gamma   90.00
#
_symmetry.space_group_name_H-M   'P 1'
#
loop_
_entity.id
_entity.type
_entity.pdbx_description
1 polymer ?
#
loop_
_entity_poly.entity_id
_entity_poly.type
_entity_poly.pdbx_seq_one_letter_code
_entity_poly.pdbx_strand_id
1 'polypeptide(L)'
;MKDKEKLREKIRKNYSQVALKGSSGCCCSPGCCGGDPAIDINATATSLGYSEDDLRNMPDQANMGLGCGNPIAIASLQKGDVVLDLGSGGGFDCFLARRQVGETGFVIGVDMTPEMIKL
;
A
#
# COMPACT_ATOMS: atom_id res chain seq x y z
N MET A 1 17.76 -14.84 -17.88
CA MET A 1 17.18 -15.24 -16.57
C MET A 1 17.90 -14.59 -15.38
N LYS A 2 19.23 -14.67 -15.28
CA LYS A 2 20.01 -14.04 -14.17
C LYS A 2 19.77 -12.54 -13.97
N ASP A 3 19.53 -11.78 -15.04
CA ASP A 3 19.30 -10.32 -14.92
C ASP A 3 17.92 -9.97 -14.35
N LYS A 4 16.92 -10.85 -14.54
CA LYS A 4 15.57 -10.63 -13.98
C LYS A 4 15.58 -10.80 -12.47
N GLU A 5 16.29 -11.81 -11.94
CA GLU A 5 16.39 -12.02 -10.49
C GLU A 5 17.16 -10.89 -9.81
N LYS A 6 18.27 -10.43 -10.40
CA LYS A 6 18.98 -9.25 -9.90
C LYS A 6 18.10 -7.99 -9.87
N LEU A 7 17.25 -7.81 -10.88
CA LEU A 7 16.29 -6.70 -10.90
C LEU A 7 15.25 -6.85 -9.79
N ARG A 8 14.67 -8.04 -9.60
CA ARG A 8 13.69 -8.31 -8.54
C ARG A 8 14.28 -8.09 -7.15
N GLU A 9 15.53 -8.50 -6.93
CA GLU A 9 16.26 -8.24 -5.68
C GLU A 9 16.45 -6.74 -5.46
N LYS A 10 16.82 -5.99 -6.50
CA LYS A 10 16.95 -4.52 -6.40
C LYS A 10 15.60 -3.86 -6.06
N ILE A 11 14.52 -4.30 -6.70
CA ILE A 11 13.15 -3.83 -6.40
C ILE A 11 12.78 -4.14 -4.95
N ARG A 12 12.96 -5.40 -4.51
CA ARG A 12 12.67 -5.83 -3.12
C ARG A 12 13.47 -4.99 -2.11
N LYS A 13 14.76 -4.77 -2.38
CA LYS A 13 15.63 -3.96 -1.52
C LYS A 13 15.11 -2.53 -1.41
N ASN A 14 14.64 -1.92 -2.49
CA ASN A 14 14.09 -0.57 -2.45
C ASN A 14 12.84 -0.49 -1.57
N TYR A 15 11.86 -1.38 -1.76
CA TYR A 15 10.65 -1.43 -0.93
C TYR A 15 10.96 -1.74 0.53
N SER A 16 11.93 -2.63 0.80
CA SER A 16 12.41 -2.93 2.15
C SER A 16 12.93 -1.69 2.87
N GLN A 17 13.64 -0.80 2.16
CA GLN A 17 14.10 0.47 2.75
C GLN A 17 12.97 1.43 3.08
N VAL A 18 11.87 1.43 2.30
CA VAL A 18 10.71 2.26 2.60
C VAL A 18 10.03 1.78 3.88
N ALA A 19 9.83 0.47 4.03
CA ALA A 19 9.26 -0.13 5.25
C ALA A 19 10.05 0.28 6.50
N LEU A 20 11.38 0.12 6.45
CA LEU A 20 12.25 0.33 7.62
C LEU A 20 12.42 1.80 8.03
N LYS A 21 12.34 2.74 7.08
CA LYS A 21 12.60 4.15 7.36
C LYS A 21 11.33 4.95 7.66
N GLY A 22 10.15 4.34 7.52
CA GLY A 22 8.91 5.10 7.35
C GLY A 22 8.96 5.92 6.05
N SER A 23 7.85 6.51 5.62
CA SER A 23 7.64 7.19 4.32
C SER A 23 8.54 8.41 4.05
N SER A 24 9.84 8.21 3.99
CA SER A 24 10.88 9.15 3.60
C SER A 24 11.38 8.87 2.18
N GLY A 25 10.69 8.01 1.44
CA GLY A 25 10.96 7.68 0.05
C GLY A 25 9.68 7.24 -0.65
N CYS A 26 8.91 8.22 -1.13
CA CYS A 26 7.80 7.95 -2.03
C CYS A 26 8.34 7.18 -3.26
N CYS A 27 7.85 5.95 -3.47
CA CYS A 27 8.15 5.18 -4.69
C CYS A 27 7.56 5.86 -5.95
N CYS A 28 6.76 6.92 -5.76
CA CYS A 28 6.04 7.64 -6.79
C CYS A 28 6.35 9.16 -6.78
N SER A 29 7.63 9.57 -6.67
CA SER A 29 8.18 10.88 -7.14
C SER A 29 9.72 10.92 -6.93
N PRO A 30 10.61 11.64 -7.65
CA PRO A 30 10.81 12.08 -9.04
C PRO A 30 12.07 11.44 -9.64
N GLY A 31 11.91 10.21 -10.10
CA GLY A 31 12.43 9.81 -11.40
C GLY A 31 11.29 9.43 -12.34
N CYS A 32 10.04 9.59 -11.87
CA CYS A 32 8.79 9.36 -12.58
C CYS A 32 7.91 10.63 -12.57
N CYS A 33 7.85 11.39 -11.45
CA CYS A 33 7.17 12.71 -11.31
C CYS A 33 7.88 13.64 -10.30
N GLY A 34 8.22 14.90 -10.67
CA GLY A 34 8.96 16.01 -9.97
C GLY A 34 9.13 16.03 -8.41
N GLY A 35 10.27 16.58 -7.93
CA GLY A 35 10.74 16.48 -6.52
C GLY A 35 10.46 17.59 -5.57
N ASP A 36 10.93 17.32 -4.35
CA ASP A 36 11.07 18.17 -3.16
C ASP A 36 10.02 17.92 -2.03
N PRO A 37 10.18 18.51 -0.82
CA PRO A 37 10.32 17.79 0.45
C PRO A 37 9.01 17.62 1.23
N ALA A 38 9.01 16.67 2.17
CA ALA A 38 7.89 16.35 3.07
C ALA A 38 6.56 16.12 2.34
N ILE A 39 6.50 15.05 1.54
CA ILE A 39 5.24 14.57 0.97
C ILE A 39 4.32 14.21 2.13
N ASP A 40 3.22 14.97 2.26
CA ASP A 40 2.13 14.61 3.15
C ASP A 40 1.46 13.34 2.60
N ILE A 41 1.71 12.24 3.28
CA ILE A 41 1.24 10.90 2.95
C ILE A 41 -0.29 10.86 2.89
N ASN A 42 -0.94 11.57 3.83
CA ASN A 42 -2.40 11.61 3.93
C ASN A 42 -2.99 12.48 2.84
N ALA A 43 -2.39 13.65 2.57
CA ALA A 43 -2.82 14.48 1.43
C ALA A 43 -2.70 13.73 0.10
N THR A 44 -1.66 12.91 -0.06
CA THR A 44 -1.49 12.04 -1.23
C THR A 44 -2.63 11.03 -1.33
N ALA A 45 -2.94 10.31 -0.25
CA ALA A 45 -4.05 9.36 -0.23
C ALA A 45 -5.41 10.04 -0.50
N THR A 46 -5.67 11.21 0.08
CA THR A 46 -6.90 11.97 -0.22
C THR A 46 -6.99 12.33 -1.70
N SER A 47 -5.88 12.71 -2.35
CA SER A 47 -5.84 12.97 -3.79
C SER A 47 -6.15 11.73 -4.65
N LEU A 48 -5.87 10.53 -4.13
CA LEU A 48 -6.20 9.25 -4.75
C LEU A 48 -7.65 8.83 -4.49
N GLY A 49 -8.41 9.61 -3.72
CA GLY A 49 -9.82 9.38 -3.45
C GLY A 49 -10.12 8.56 -2.20
N TYR A 50 -9.16 8.40 -1.28
CA TYR A 50 -9.46 7.88 0.06
C TYR A 50 -10.13 8.96 0.91
N SER A 51 -11.06 8.55 1.77
CA SER A 51 -11.74 9.46 2.68
C SER A 51 -10.93 9.70 3.95
N GLU A 52 -11.22 10.78 4.66
CA GLU A 52 -10.67 11.02 6.01
C GLU A 52 -11.01 9.90 6.99
N ASP A 53 -12.17 9.24 6.81
CA ASP A 53 -12.55 8.08 7.63
C ASP A 53 -11.68 6.86 7.31
N ASP A 54 -11.31 6.66 6.04
CA ASP A 54 -10.37 5.61 5.68
C ASP A 54 -9.04 5.85 6.43
N LEU A 55 -8.49 7.06 6.33
CA LEU A 55 -7.21 7.45 6.94
C LEU A 55 -7.14 7.32 8.47
N ARG A 56 -8.27 7.50 9.17
CA ARG A 56 -8.32 7.43 10.64
C ARG A 56 -8.45 6.03 11.19
N ASN A 57 -8.93 5.09 10.38
CA ASN A 57 -9.34 3.76 10.84
C ASN A 57 -8.40 2.64 10.35
N MET A 58 -7.17 2.97 9.93
CA MET A 58 -6.12 1.97 9.69
C MET A 58 -4.92 2.16 10.62
N PRO A 59 -4.06 1.14 10.75
CA PRO A 59 -2.79 1.29 11.45
C PRO A 59 -1.92 2.39 10.81
N ASP A 60 -1.26 3.19 11.65
CA ASP A 60 -0.42 4.33 11.22
C ASP A 60 0.66 3.92 10.19
N GLN A 61 1.19 2.70 10.31
CA GLN A 61 2.25 2.18 9.43
C GLN A 61 1.74 1.56 8.12
N ALA A 62 0.42 1.38 7.99
CA ALA A 62 -0.16 0.80 6.79
C ALA A 62 -0.09 1.76 5.59
N ASN A 63 -0.31 3.06 5.83
CA ASN A 63 -0.23 4.08 4.79
C ASN A 63 1.20 4.56 4.58
N MET A 64 1.87 4.05 3.54
CA MET A 64 3.23 4.48 3.22
C MET A 64 3.32 5.52 2.09
N GLY A 65 2.20 5.93 1.50
CA GLY A 65 2.20 6.89 0.38
C GLY A 65 2.78 6.33 -0.92
N LEU A 66 2.63 5.01 -1.13
CA LEU A 66 3.12 4.30 -2.32
C LEU A 66 2.00 3.91 -3.29
N GLY A 67 0.75 4.20 -2.93
CA GLY A 67 -0.42 3.89 -3.75
C GLY A 67 -0.50 4.77 -4.99
N CYS A 68 -1.15 4.26 -6.03
CA CYS A 68 -1.43 4.99 -7.28
C CYS A 68 -2.94 5.17 -7.55
N GLY A 69 -3.80 4.68 -6.67
CA GLY A 69 -5.25 4.77 -6.77
C GLY A 69 -5.96 4.23 -5.54
N ASN A 70 -7.30 4.20 -5.61
CA ASN A 70 -8.19 3.64 -4.59
C ASN A 70 -8.98 2.42 -5.17
N PRO A 71 -8.45 1.20 -5.05
CA PRO A 71 -9.12 -0.02 -5.52
C PRO A 71 -10.45 -0.28 -4.79
N ILE A 72 -10.52 0.12 -3.52
CA ILE A 72 -11.68 -0.10 -2.64
C ILE A 72 -12.91 0.65 -3.16
N ALA A 73 -12.72 1.84 -3.73
CA ALA A 73 -13.81 2.65 -4.28
C ALA A 73 -14.48 2.03 -5.52
N ILE A 74 -13.78 1.17 -6.26
CA ILE A 74 -14.28 0.61 -7.53
C ILE A 74 -14.60 -0.89 -7.46
N ALA A 75 -14.04 -1.61 -6.48
CA ALA A 75 -14.17 -3.05 -6.36
C ALA A 75 -15.58 -3.53 -5.97
N SER A 76 -16.47 -2.63 -5.52
CA SER A 76 -17.86 -2.94 -5.13
C SER A 76 -17.97 -4.13 -4.17
N LEU A 77 -17.06 -4.20 -3.19
CA LEU A 77 -16.93 -5.33 -2.27
C LEU A 77 -18.22 -5.56 -1.47
N GLN A 78 -18.58 -6.82 -1.32
CA GLN A 78 -19.75 -7.27 -0.58
C GLN A 78 -19.36 -7.96 0.74
N LYS A 79 -20.29 -7.98 1.69
CA LYS A 79 -20.10 -8.74 2.93
C LYS A 79 -19.94 -10.23 2.61
N GLY A 80 -18.92 -10.86 3.20
CA GLY A 80 -18.60 -12.26 2.94
C GLY A 80 -17.62 -12.50 1.79
N ASP A 81 -17.24 -11.46 1.03
CA ASP A 81 -16.28 -11.63 -0.06
C ASP A 81 -14.90 -12.07 0.45
N VAL A 82 -14.18 -12.79 -0.42
CA VAL A 82 -12.77 -13.12 -0.24
C VAL A 82 -11.95 -12.27 -1.20
N VAL A 83 -11.11 -11.40 -0.67
CA VAL A 83 -10.31 -10.43 -1.42
C VAL A 83 -8.85 -10.85 -1.43
N LEU A 84 -8.20 -10.76 -2.59
CA LEU A 84 -6.76 -10.93 -2.76
C LEU A 84 -6.15 -9.60 -3.20
N ASP A 85 -5.24 -9.07 -2.39
CA ASP A 85 -4.49 -7.85 -2.66
C ASP A 85 -3.04 -8.21 -3.05
N LEU A 86 -2.62 -7.78 -4.25
CA LEU A 86 -1.33 -8.12 -4.84
C LEU A 86 -0.40 -6.91 -4.81
N GLY A 87 0.65 -7.00 -4.00
CA GLY A 87 1.50 -5.86 -3.66
C GLY A 87 0.93 -5.07 -2.49
N SER A 88 0.43 -5.78 -1.47
CA SER A 88 -0.31 -5.20 -0.35
C SER A 88 0.51 -4.23 0.51
N GLY A 89 1.84 -4.23 0.41
CA GLY A 89 2.72 -3.41 1.24
C GLY A 89 2.43 -3.62 2.73
N GLY A 90 2.25 -2.52 3.45
CA GLY A 90 1.87 -2.51 4.87
C GLY A 90 0.37 -2.76 5.12
N GLY A 91 -0.39 -3.07 4.07
CA GLY A 91 -1.76 -3.55 4.16
C GLY A 91 -2.85 -2.48 4.15
N PHE A 92 -2.57 -1.26 3.69
CA PHE A 92 -3.55 -0.15 3.66
C PHE A 92 -4.90 -0.58 3.04
N ASP A 93 -4.86 -1.07 1.79
CA ASP A 93 -6.05 -1.56 1.10
C ASP A 93 -6.62 -2.82 1.74
N CYS A 94 -5.77 -3.70 2.27
CA CYS A 94 -6.22 -4.89 2.98
C CYS A 94 -7.10 -4.54 4.19
N PHE A 95 -6.68 -3.57 5.01
CA PHE A 95 -7.45 -3.14 6.18
C PHE A 95 -8.77 -2.48 5.79
N LEU A 96 -8.77 -1.66 4.74
CA LEU A 96 -9.98 -1.03 4.22
C LEU A 96 -10.95 -2.06 3.63
N ALA A 97 -10.47 -2.98 2.80
CA ALA A 97 -11.25 -4.10 2.28
C ALA A 97 -11.84 -4.91 3.43
N ARG A 98 -11.07 -5.16 4.50
CA ARG A 98 -11.52 -5.94 5.64
C ARG A 98 -12.73 -5.32 6.33
N ARG A 99 -12.79 -3.98 6.41
CA ARG A 99 -13.96 -3.26 6.95
C ARG A 99 -15.20 -3.47 6.08
N GLN A 100 -15.06 -3.50 4.75
CA GLN A 100 -16.19 -3.66 3.83
C GLN A 100 -16.75 -5.08 3.79
N VAL A 101 -15.87 -6.09 3.70
CA VAL A 101 -16.29 -7.50 3.59
C VAL A 101 -16.84 -8.08 4.90
N GLY A 102 -16.63 -7.40 6.03
CA GLY A 102 -17.22 -7.78 7.31
C GLY A 102 -16.68 -9.08 7.90
N GLU A 103 -17.27 -9.53 9.01
CA GLU A 103 -16.78 -10.68 9.81
C GLU A 103 -16.80 -12.01 9.08
N THR A 104 -17.69 -12.16 8.10
CA THR A 104 -17.82 -13.38 7.30
C THR A 104 -16.91 -13.39 6.08
N GLY A 105 -16.27 -12.26 5.76
CA GLY A 105 -15.35 -12.12 4.63
C GLY A 105 -13.89 -12.26 5.03
N PHE A 106 -13.03 -12.43 4.02
CA PHE A 106 -11.59 -12.62 4.22
C PHE A 106 -10.81 -11.69 3.29
N VAL A 107 -9.65 -11.24 3.76
CA VAL A 107 -8.72 -10.45 2.95
C VAL A 107 -7.34 -11.04 3.08
N ILE A 108 -6.70 -11.28 1.94
CA ILE A 108 -5.39 -11.92 1.83
C ILE A 108 -4.47 -10.91 1.12
N GLY A 109 -3.54 -10.35 1.87
CA GLY A 109 -2.46 -9.52 1.31
C GLY A 109 -1.26 -10.37 0.91
N VAL A 110 -0.74 -10.14 -0.29
CA VAL A 110 0.49 -10.76 -0.76
C VAL A 110 1.49 -9.68 -1.13
N ASP A 111 2.63 -9.66 -0.46
CA ASP A 111 3.77 -8.81 -0.82
C ASP A 111 5.04 -9.63 -1.01
N MET A 112 5.92 -9.16 -1.88
CA MET A 112 7.23 -9.79 -2.15
C MET A 112 8.27 -9.41 -1.08
N THR A 113 8.00 -8.42 -0.25
CA THR A 113 8.94 -7.76 0.65
C THR A 113 8.64 -8.13 2.11
N PRO A 114 9.47 -8.96 2.77
CA PRO A 114 9.21 -9.38 4.14
C PRO A 114 9.11 -8.26 5.16
N GLU A 115 9.86 -7.16 4.97
CA GLU A 115 9.80 -6.01 5.89
C GLU A 115 8.45 -5.28 5.81
N MET A 116 7.79 -5.27 4.65
CA MET A 116 6.44 -4.70 4.52
C MET A 116 5.42 -5.48 5.34
N ILE A 117 5.53 -6.81 5.37
CA ILE A 117 4.61 -7.71 6.08
C ILE A 117 4.83 -7.66 7.61
N LYS A 118 5.99 -7.17 8.06
CA LYS A 118 6.36 -7.09 9.48
C LYS A 118 6.04 -5.75 10.15
N LEU A 119 5.56 -4.78 9.39
CA LEU A 119 5.07 -3.49 9.91
C LEU A 119 3.88 -3.73 10.84
#